data_AF-A0A1X4HVL1-F1
#
_entry.id   AF-A0A1X4HVL1-F1
#
_cell.length_a   1.000
_cell.length_b   1.000
_cell.length_c   1.000
_cell.angle_alpha   90.00
_cell.angle_beta   90.00
_cell.angle_gamma   90.00
#
_symmetry.space_group_name_H-M   'P 1'
#
loop_
_entity.id
_entity.type
_entity.pdbx_description
1 polymer ?
#
loop_
_entity_poly.entity_id
_entity_poly.type
_entity_poly.pdbx_seq_one_letter_code
_entity_poly.pdbx_strand_id
1 'polypeptide(L)'
;MVLDAKGTVVDLNPPARMMLADHHDGAAPRGAVPAWLAEAHRRLADEADVTPAPPAAGEIGDRFFEAHPGPLSDGQVVWWLVDGTGSRRA
;
A
#
# COMPACT_ATOMS: atom_id res chain seq x y z
N MET A 1 -3.71 -3.39 4.63
CA MET A 1 -2.43 -3.13 5.31
C MET A 1 -2.56 -1.84 6.08
N VAL A 2 -1.89 -1.70 7.24
CA VAL A 2 -1.92 -0.49 8.06
C VAL A 2 -0.50 0.06 8.18
N LEU A 3 -0.33 1.35 7.86
CA LEU A 3 0.92 2.08 8.02
C LEU A 3 0.77 3.15 9.10
N ASP A 4 1.79 3.33 9.94
CA ASP A 4 1.90 4.51 10.80
C ASP A 4 2.26 5.75 9.96
N ALA A 5 2.19 6.94 10.55
CA ALA A 5 2.53 8.20 9.88
C ALA A 5 3.98 8.30 9.36
N LYS A 6 4.85 7.36 9.73
CA LYS A 6 6.25 7.29 9.26
C LYS A 6 6.41 6.30 8.10
N GLY A 7 5.35 5.64 7.66
CA GLY A 7 5.39 4.60 6.62
C GLY A 7 5.82 3.23 7.12
N THR A 8 5.80 2.99 8.43
CA THR A 8 6.09 1.68 9.02
C THR A 8 4.86 0.80 8.98
N VAL A 9 5.01 -0.48 8.58
CA VAL A 9 3.91 -1.45 8.65
C VAL A 9 3.57 -1.76 10.11
N VAL A 10 2.39 -1.32 10.54
CA VAL A 10 1.85 -1.61 11.88
C VAL A 10 1.07 -2.91 11.85
N ASP A 11 0.32 -3.13 10.78
CA ASP A 11 -0.45 -4.36 10.59
C ASP A 11 -0.56 -4.76 9.12
N LEU A 12 -0.61 -6.07 8.90
CA LEU A 12 -0.69 -6.66 7.57
C LEU A 12 -1.57 -7.90 7.65
N ASN A 13 -2.66 -7.89 6.87
CA ASN A 13 -3.55 -9.05 6.83
C ASN A 13 -2.82 -10.27 6.23
N PRO A 14 -3.20 -11.50 6.62
CA PRO A 14 -2.49 -12.72 6.19
C PRO A 14 -2.33 -12.86 4.67
N PRO A 15 -3.34 -12.52 3.83
CA PRO A 15 -3.17 -12.55 2.37
C PRO A 15 -2.08 -11.61 1.86
N ALA A 16 -2.05 -10.35 2.32
CA ALA A 16 -1.01 -9.42 1.89
C ALA A 16 0.37 -9.80 2.42
N ARG A 17 0.44 -10.45 3.59
CA ARG A 17 1.70 -11.00 4.11
C ARG A 17 2.26 -12.09 3.22
N MET A 18 1.43 -13.02 2.74
CA MET A 18 1.88 -14.05 1.80
C MET A 18 2.34 -13.42 0.49
N MET A 19 1.55 -12.51 -0.08
CA MET A 19 1.90 -11.82 -1.33
C MET A 19 3.23 -11.07 -1.23
N LEU A 20 3.46 -10.29 -0.17
CA LEU A 20 4.70 -9.54 0.02
C LEU A 20 5.90 -10.42 0.40
N ALA A 21 5.66 -11.60 0.98
CA ALA A 21 6.72 -12.56 1.27
C ALA A 21 7.17 -13.32 0.02
N ASP A 22 6.23 -13.62 -0.89
CA ASP A 22 6.46 -14.37 -2.12
C ASP A 22 7.08 -13.49 -3.22
N HIS A 23 6.66 -12.23 -3.34
CA HIS A 23 7.11 -11.31 -4.40
C HIS A 23 8.28 -10.40 -4.03
N HIS A 24 9.21 -11.02 -3.33
CA HIS A 24 10.39 -10.35 -2.85
C HIS A 24 11.42 -10.13 -3.96
N ASP A 25 11.29 -9.05 -4.72
CA ASP A 25 12.36 -8.59 -5.59
C ASP A 25 13.58 -8.30 -4.71
N GLY A 26 14.68 -9.01 -4.95
CA GLY A 26 15.84 -9.17 -4.06
C GLY A 26 16.58 -7.90 -3.60
N ALA A 27 16.05 -6.70 -3.90
CA ALA A 27 16.52 -5.40 -3.44
C ALA A 27 15.77 -4.85 -2.20
N ALA A 28 14.55 -5.30 -1.91
CA ALA A 28 13.78 -4.83 -0.74
C ALA A 28 13.88 -5.83 0.43
N PRO A 29 13.72 -5.44 1.71
CA PRO A 29 13.64 -6.38 2.84
C PRO A 29 12.32 -7.17 2.90
N ARG A 30 12.31 -8.33 3.60
CA ARG A 30 11.11 -9.19 3.67
C ARG A 30 10.00 -8.47 4.40
N GLY A 31 8.86 -8.28 3.72
CA GLY A 31 7.74 -7.49 4.23
C GLY A 31 7.88 -5.98 4.06
N ALA A 32 8.82 -5.51 3.22
CA ALA A 32 8.92 -4.10 2.88
C ALA A 32 7.72 -3.64 2.05
N VAL A 33 7.28 -2.41 2.33
CA VAL A 33 6.22 -1.75 1.58
C VAL A 33 6.72 -1.50 0.14
N PRO A 34 5.93 -1.81 -0.89
CA PRO A 34 6.27 -1.49 -2.27
C PRO A 34 6.58 0.01 -2.44
N ALA A 35 7.59 0.35 -3.23
CA ALA A 35 8.08 1.73 -3.35
C ALA A 35 6.98 2.72 -3.76
N TRP A 36 6.08 2.33 -4.68
CA TRP A 36 4.96 3.15 -5.11
C TRP A 36 3.98 3.45 -3.97
N LEU A 37 3.78 2.51 -3.06
CA LEU A 37 2.87 2.65 -1.93
C LEU A 37 3.53 3.43 -0.78
N ALA A 38 4.83 3.24 -0.56
CA ALA A 38 5.61 4.05 0.35
C ALA A 38 5.63 5.53 -0.07
N GLU A 39 5.79 5.79 -1.38
CA GLU A 39 5.71 7.15 -1.92
C GLU A 39 4.32 7.77 -1.77
N ALA A 40 3.27 7.01 -2.09
CA ALA A 40 1.89 7.45 -1.90
C ALA A 40 1.58 7.78 -0.43
N HIS A 41 2.08 6.96 0.49
CA HIS A 41 1.92 7.20 1.92
C HIS A 41 2.66 8.45 2.40
N ARG A 42 3.88 8.72 1.90
CA ARG A 42 4.57 9.99 2.19
C ARG A 42 3.78 11.20 1.70
N ARG A 43 3.29 11.17 0.46
CA ARG A 43 2.47 12.27 -0.09
C ARG A 43 1.22 12.49 0.75
N LEU A 44 0.56 11.41 1.17
CA LEU A 44 -0.60 11.51 2.04
C LEU A 44 -0.27 12.10 3.42
N ALA A 45 0.88 11.74 4.00
CA ALA A 45 1.32 12.30 5.27
C ALA A 45 1.68 13.80 5.15
N ASP A 46 2.26 14.20 4.01
CA ASP A 46 2.57 15.60 3.70
C ASP A 46 1.29 16.42 3.39
N GLU A 47 0.28 15.77 2.79
CA GLU A 47 -1.00 16.36 2.35
C GLU A 47 -2.15 16.02 3.33
N ALA A 48 -1.91 16.06 4.64
CA ALA A 48 -2.83 15.60 5.69
C ALA A 48 -4.27 16.18 5.64
N ASP A 49 -4.51 17.24 4.86
CA ASP A 49 -5.81 17.89 4.65
C ASP A 49 -6.55 17.48 3.35
N VAL A 50 -5.98 16.61 2.50
CA VAL A 50 -6.63 16.21 1.24
C VAL A 50 -7.56 15.02 1.48
N THR A 51 -8.85 15.32 1.66
CA THR A 51 -9.93 14.32 1.69
C THR A 51 -10.87 14.46 0.49
N PRO A 52 -11.17 13.37 -0.26
CA PRO A 52 -10.59 12.03 -0.12
C PRO A 52 -9.19 11.95 -0.73
N ALA A 53 -8.30 11.21 -0.08
CA ALA A 53 -6.96 10.96 -0.59
C ALA A 53 -7.02 10.08 -1.86
N PRO A 54 -6.21 10.37 -2.89
CA PRO A 54 -6.26 9.65 -4.14
C PRO A 54 -5.79 8.19 -3.97
N PRO A 55 -6.39 7.23 -4.68
CA PRO A 55 -5.86 5.88 -4.74
C PRO A 55 -4.49 5.88 -5.40
N ALA A 56 -3.60 5.04 -4.89
CA ALA A 56 -2.31 4.75 -5.52
C ALA A 56 -2.41 3.42 -6.26
N ALA A 57 -1.61 3.22 -7.30
CA ALA A 57 -1.60 1.95 -8.00
C ALA A 57 -0.19 1.58 -8.43
N GLY A 58 0.08 0.29 -8.50
CA GLY A 58 1.39 -0.20 -8.89
C GLY A 58 1.43 -1.72 -8.94
N GLU A 59 2.54 -2.22 -9.44
CA GLU A 59 2.79 -3.65 -9.51
C GLU A 59 3.35 -4.14 -8.17
N ILE A 60 2.87 -5.31 -7.74
CA ILE A 60 3.49 -6.11 -6.69
C ILE A 60 3.75 -7.45 -7.37
N GLY A 61 4.98 -7.64 -7.82
CA GLY A 61 5.30 -8.81 -8.62
C GLY A 61 4.77 -8.74 -10.04
N ASP A 62 4.03 -9.78 -10.43
CA ASP A 62 3.39 -9.92 -11.75
C ASP A 62 1.93 -9.42 -11.78
N ARG A 63 1.45 -8.86 -10.66
CA ARG A 63 0.07 -8.40 -10.49
C ARG A 63 -0.02 -6.91 -10.27
N PHE A 64 -1.08 -6.33 -10.81
CA PHE A 64 -1.38 -4.92 -10.65
C PHE A 64 -2.37 -4.73 -9.49
N PHE A 65 -2.03 -3.83 -8.57
CA PHE A 65 -2.87 -3.51 -7.42
C PHE A 65 -3.21 -2.03 -7.38
N GLU A 66 -4.45 -1.75 -6.98
CA GLU A 66 -4.91 -0.43 -6.57
C GLU A 66 -4.97 -0.40 -5.03
N ALA A 67 -4.37 0.60 -4.42
CA ALA A 67 -4.37 0.85 -2.99
C ALA A 67 -5.23 2.07 -2.69
N HIS A 68 -6.33 1.86 -1.97
CA HIS A 68 -7.19 2.94 -1.50
C HIS A 68 -6.81 3.32 -0.07
N PRO A 69 -6.46 4.58 0.19
CA PRO A 69 -6.19 5.03 1.55
C PRO A 69 -7.50 5.24 2.32
N GLY A 70 -7.47 4.90 3.61
CA GLY A 70 -8.50 5.24 4.58
C GLY A 70 -7.86 5.73 5.87
N PRO A 71 -8.33 6.83 6.47
CA PRO A 71 -7.82 7.27 7.76
C PRO A 71 -8.21 6.27 8.85
N LEU A 72 -7.29 6.00 9.77
CA LEU A 72 -7.52 5.30 11.02
C LEU A 72 -7.27 6.26 12.21
N SER A 73 -7.49 5.79 13.44
CA SER A 73 -7.13 6.54 14.64
C SER A 73 -5.62 6.84 14.71
N ASP A 74 -5.26 7.92 15.42
CA ASP A 74 -3.88 8.30 15.71
C ASP A 74 -2.98 8.56 14.49
N GLY A 75 -3.58 9.03 13.38
CA GLY A 75 -2.84 9.36 12.16
C GLY A 75 -2.32 8.14 11.41
N GLN A 76 -2.80 6.94 11.76
CA GLN A 76 -2.54 5.74 10.98
C GLN A 76 -3.38 5.74 9.71
N VAL A 77 -2.87 5.08 8.67
CA VAL A 77 -3.56 4.95 7.38
C VAL A 77 -3.72 3.48 7.07
N VAL A 78 -4.97 3.06 6.86
CA VAL A 78 -5.26 1.76 6.27
C VAL A 78 -5.20 1.88 4.74
N TRP A 79 -4.43 1.01 4.11
CA TRP A 79 -4.38 0.82 2.67
C TRP A 79 -5.10 -0.47 2.29
N TRP A 80 -6.20 -0.30 1.57
CA TRP A 80 -6.99 -1.38 1.00
C TRP A 80 -6.42 -1.74 -0.37
N LEU A 81 -5.76 -2.89 -0.46
CA LEU A 81 -5.22 -3.41 -1.71
C LEU A 81 -6.32 -4.18 -2.47
N VAL A 82 -6.59 -3.76 -3.69
CA VAL A 82 -7.53 -4.38 -4.62
C VAL A 82 -6.73 -4.87 -5.82
N ASP A 83 -6.88 -6.14 -6.17
CA ASP A 83 -6.25 -6.70 -7.38
C ASP A 83 -6.96 -6.10 -8.61
N GLY A 84 -6.25 -5.23 -9.32
CA GLY A 84 -6.73 -4.55 -10.53
C GLY A 84 -6.32 -5.28 -11.82
N THR A 85 -5.68 -6.45 -11.72
CA THR A 85 -5.20 -7.23 -12.88
C THR A 85 -6.34 -7.62 -13.83
N GLY A 86 -7.58 -7.70 -13.32
CA GLY A 86 -8.79 -7.88 -14.13
C GLY A 86 -9.34 -6.59 -14.75
N SER A 87 -9.21 -5.44 -14.08
CA SER A 87 -9.83 -4.17 -14.49
C SER A 87 -9.11 -3.47 -15.65
N ARG A 88 -7.83 -3.79 -15.90
CA ARG A 88 -7.06 -3.25 -17.03
C ARG A 88 -7.37 -3.90 -18.39
N ARG A 89 -8.25 -4.92 -18.43
CA ARG A 89 -8.59 -5.67 -19.66
C ARG A 89 -9.94 -5.31 -20.28
N ALA A 90 -10.61 -4.24 -19.83
CA ALA A 90 -11.86 -3.75 -20.44
C ALA A 90 -11.61 -2.68 -21.49
#